data_AF-A0A543BA53-F1
#
_entry.id   AF-A0A543BA53-F1
#
_cell.length_a   1.000
_cell.length_b   1.000
_cell.length_c   1.000
_cell.angle_alpha   90.00
_cell.angle_beta   90.00
_cell.angle_gamma   90.00
#
_symmetry.space_group_name_H-M   'P 1'
#
loop_
_entity.id
_entity.type
_entity.pdbx_description
1 polymer ?
#
loop_
_entity_poly.entity_id
_entity_poly.type
_entity_poly.pdbx_seq_one_letter_code
_entity_poly.pdbx_strand_id
1 'polypeptide(L)'
;MADQIMRKWKLAALHVALDLSEHTPQVRSRLAGFVDGQEQTFWERTDHLTDFGLDVSADVQGRLRMPSALSRAVEDTMGAELRAESALWLRLEPPYGYLGAAPWEQLGERIRIPVIRVPDHLPVSVRLGRIHRIAVIVTQPPRARWGAAHARALVWALDERIPGVEIELFPDARTAVPLRRGLLPASVTLHDPAHAPAKAVRITRGPRSVPGLRSLESDDDPRLLWMEWITGELADRAVSAVHVAAVGIASAERSMLAVAGHPGAEVGDIRGSVDADDLWFMADMLGASTVSIAAPESRRVDVGARMVADRLGQLRPGPTVFSAIRQDPDATALADIHSFLASRQERQLPSDPSWFGYLQPEAIVDALDAPAAEPDEAGSEAPLLRAILLPGVPAASASRMPLPSTSLPEPAGSGSYEELVEVPRWAASASRFIETRQAEMISRASSEETPASQAHESATSQALADIQSLVQQHLGGV
;
A
#
# COMPACT_ATOMS: atom_id res chain seq x y z
N MET A 1 -17.35 2.13 1.72
CA MET A 1 -17.05 2.04 0.27
C MET A 1 -16.65 0.63 -0.13
N ALA A 2 -15.80 -0.04 0.67
CA ALA A 2 -15.30 -1.39 0.40
C ALA A 2 -16.37 -2.41 -0.03
N ASP A 3 -17.54 -2.45 0.62
CA ASP A 3 -18.62 -3.39 0.25
C ASP A 3 -19.23 -3.12 -1.13
N GLN A 4 -19.18 -1.88 -1.61
CA GLN A 4 -19.61 -1.53 -2.97
C GLN A 4 -18.56 -2.00 -3.98
N ILE A 5 -17.27 -1.84 -3.66
CA ILE A 5 -16.15 -2.35 -4.47
C ILE A 5 -16.25 -3.87 -4.58
N MET A 6 -16.36 -4.59 -3.47
CA MET A 6 -16.47 -6.05 -3.46
C MET A 6 -17.66 -6.56 -4.26
N ARG A 7 -18.84 -5.92 -4.14
CA ARG A 7 -20.03 -6.28 -4.93
C ARG A 7 -19.88 -5.98 -6.41
N LYS A 8 -19.34 -4.80 -6.76
CA LYS A 8 -19.11 -4.40 -8.15
C LYS A 8 -18.20 -5.38 -8.87
N TRP A 9 -17.13 -5.80 -8.18
CA TRP A 9 -16.08 -6.66 -8.74
C TRP A 9 -16.29 -8.15 -8.44
N LYS A 10 -17.37 -8.51 -7.72
CA LYS A 10 -17.71 -9.88 -7.33
C LYS A 10 -16.56 -10.61 -6.62
N LEU A 11 -15.88 -9.92 -5.72
CA LEU A 11 -14.65 -10.41 -5.08
C LEU A 11 -14.95 -11.50 -4.05
N ALA A 12 -14.14 -12.56 -4.01
CA ALA A 12 -14.05 -13.43 -2.85
C ALA A 12 -13.32 -12.73 -1.70
N ALA A 13 -14.01 -12.51 -0.59
CA ALA A 13 -13.54 -11.69 0.51
C ALA A 13 -13.63 -12.39 1.87
N LEU A 14 -12.50 -12.38 2.59
CA LEU A 14 -12.40 -12.69 4.00
C LEU A 14 -12.64 -11.41 4.81
N HIS A 15 -13.80 -11.31 5.43
CA HIS A 15 -14.17 -10.26 6.37
C HIS A 15 -13.64 -10.61 7.76
N VAL A 16 -12.97 -9.66 8.40
CA VAL A 16 -12.40 -9.84 9.74
C VAL A 16 -12.70 -8.62 10.59
N ALA A 17 -13.31 -8.85 11.74
CA ALA A 17 -13.66 -7.82 12.71
C ALA A 17 -13.28 -8.26 14.14
N LEU A 18 -13.09 -7.30 15.02
CA LEU A 18 -13.03 -7.52 16.45
C LEU A 18 -14.45 -7.39 17.03
N ASP A 19 -14.94 -8.47 17.63
CA ASP A 19 -16.18 -8.48 18.38
C ASP A 19 -15.90 -8.07 19.84
N LEU A 20 -16.46 -6.92 20.23
CA LEU A 20 -16.37 -6.33 21.56
C LEU A 20 -17.65 -6.49 22.37
N SER A 21 -18.65 -7.21 21.86
CA SER A 21 -19.93 -7.41 22.54
C SER A 21 -19.83 -8.38 23.72
N GLU A 22 -18.84 -9.27 23.69
CA GLU A 22 -18.56 -10.26 24.72
C GLU A 22 -17.57 -9.76 25.78
N HIS A 23 -17.58 -10.38 26.96
CA HIS A 23 -16.67 -10.04 28.06
C HIS A 23 -15.20 -10.22 27.69
N THR A 24 -14.91 -11.20 26.83
CA THR A 24 -13.59 -11.41 26.25
C THR A 24 -13.67 -11.07 24.78
N PRO A 25 -12.92 -10.07 24.28
CA PRO A 25 -12.93 -9.73 22.87
C PRO A 25 -12.56 -10.93 22.00
N GLN A 26 -13.27 -11.09 20.89
CA GLN A 26 -13.09 -12.20 19.96
C GLN A 26 -12.86 -11.69 18.54
N VAL A 27 -12.25 -12.52 17.69
CA VAL A 27 -12.08 -12.22 16.27
C VAL A 27 -13.15 -12.94 15.48
N ARG A 28 -14.04 -12.18 14.85
CA ARG A 28 -15.06 -12.71 13.96
C ARG A 28 -14.52 -12.71 12.54
N SER A 29 -14.53 -13.88 11.91
CA SER A 29 -14.09 -14.07 10.52
C SER A 29 -15.23 -14.63 9.69
N ARG A 30 -15.50 -14.04 8.52
CA ARG A 30 -16.52 -14.49 7.56
C ARG A 30 -15.92 -14.55 6.17
N LEU A 31 -16.00 -15.70 5.50
CA LEU A 31 -15.62 -15.81 4.09
C LEU A 31 -16.89 -15.75 3.23
N ALA A 32 -16.92 -14.78 2.32
CA ALA A 32 -18.01 -14.58 1.37
C ALA A 32 -17.45 -14.45 -0.05
N GLY A 33 -18.27 -14.75 -1.04
CA GLY A 33 -17.95 -14.57 -2.45
C GLY A 33 -19.23 -14.54 -3.28
N PHE A 34 -19.11 -14.69 -4.60
CA PHE A 34 -20.25 -14.59 -5.50
C PHE A 34 -20.43 -15.87 -6.32
N VAL A 35 -21.62 -16.47 -6.22
CA VAL A 35 -22.03 -17.62 -7.03
C VAL A 35 -23.24 -17.21 -7.85
N ASP A 36 -23.16 -17.38 -9.16
CA ASP A 36 -24.20 -16.93 -10.11
C ASP A 36 -24.59 -15.45 -9.95
N GLY A 37 -23.63 -14.62 -9.53
CA GLY A 37 -23.81 -13.19 -9.30
C GLY A 37 -24.53 -12.82 -8.01
N GLN A 38 -24.87 -13.77 -7.15
CA GLN A 38 -25.40 -13.53 -5.80
C GLN A 38 -24.29 -13.68 -4.77
N GLU A 39 -24.26 -12.78 -3.78
CA GLU A 39 -23.34 -12.91 -2.64
C GLU A 39 -23.74 -14.15 -1.82
N GLN A 40 -22.76 -15.01 -1.54
CA GLN A 40 -22.92 -16.19 -0.71
C GLN A 40 -21.88 -16.16 0.41
N THR A 41 -22.32 -16.33 1.65
CA THR A 41 -21.44 -16.61 2.79
C THR A 41 -21.15 -18.11 2.80
N PHE A 42 -19.87 -18.49 2.74
CA PHE A 42 -19.43 -19.88 2.81
C PHE A 42 -19.33 -20.36 4.26
N TRP A 43 -18.79 -19.52 5.13
CA TRP A 43 -18.74 -19.76 6.57
C TRP A 43 -18.53 -18.46 7.34
N GLU A 44 -18.92 -18.53 8.61
CA GLU A 44 -18.63 -17.53 9.63
C GLU A 44 -18.13 -18.27 10.88
N ARG A 45 -17.12 -17.72 11.53
CA ARG A 45 -16.50 -18.31 12.72
C ARG A 45 -15.98 -17.24 13.66
N THR A 46 -15.74 -17.66 14.88
CA THR A 46 -15.18 -16.81 15.92
C THR A 46 -13.98 -17.50 16.57
N ASP A 47 -12.88 -16.76 16.69
CA ASP A 47 -11.62 -17.23 17.24
C ASP A 47 -11.19 -16.33 18.42
N HIS A 48 -10.42 -16.87 19.36
CA HIS A 48 -9.92 -16.07 20.48
C HIS A 48 -8.78 -15.15 20.02
N LEU A 49 -8.66 -13.97 20.61
CA LEU A 49 -7.52 -13.07 20.31
C LEU A 49 -6.16 -13.75 20.53
N THR A 50 -6.06 -14.61 21.54
CA THR A 50 -4.85 -15.38 21.86
C THR A 50 -4.42 -16.32 20.74
N ASP A 51 -5.34 -16.74 19.87
CA ASP A 51 -5.01 -17.58 18.72
C ASP A 51 -4.18 -16.81 17.70
N PHE A 52 -4.44 -15.50 17.57
CA PHE A 52 -3.66 -14.56 16.75
C PHE A 52 -2.35 -14.10 17.40
N GLY A 53 -2.09 -14.53 18.65
CA GLY A 53 -0.96 -14.03 19.45
C GLY A 53 -1.20 -12.63 20.03
N LEU A 54 -2.46 -12.20 20.08
CA LEU A 54 -2.90 -10.98 20.75
C LEU A 54 -3.36 -11.29 22.18
N ASP A 55 -3.17 -10.34 23.08
CA ASP A 55 -3.70 -10.37 24.44
C ASP A 55 -4.62 -9.16 24.63
N VAL A 56 -5.48 -9.20 25.66
CA VAL A 56 -6.37 -8.09 26.02
C VAL A 56 -5.56 -6.89 26.57
N SER A 57 -4.32 -7.14 27.01
CA SER A 57 -3.41 -6.08 27.40
C SER A 57 -3.02 -5.21 26.19
N ALA A 58 -2.91 -3.91 26.40
CA ALA A 58 -2.58 -2.94 25.35
C ALA A 58 -1.17 -3.12 24.75
N ASP A 59 -0.37 -4.03 25.32
CA ASP A 59 0.98 -4.35 24.89
C ASP A 59 0.99 -5.59 24.00
N VAL A 60 1.51 -5.42 22.78
CA VAL A 60 1.79 -6.56 21.91
C VAL A 60 3.01 -7.31 22.44
N GLN A 61 2.76 -8.35 23.24
CA GLN A 61 3.80 -9.19 23.84
C GLN A 61 4.23 -10.36 22.93
N GLY A 62 3.33 -10.82 22.05
CA GLY A 62 3.51 -11.96 21.16
C GLY A 62 3.96 -11.60 19.74
N ARG A 63 4.40 -12.62 18.98
CA ARG A 63 4.47 -12.54 17.52
C ARG A 63 3.06 -12.79 16.99
N LEU A 64 2.54 -11.86 16.18
CA LEU A 64 1.27 -12.05 15.49
C LEU A 64 1.36 -13.26 14.55
N ARG A 65 0.29 -14.05 14.51
CA ARG A 65 0.23 -15.27 13.70
C ARG A 65 -1.19 -15.50 13.20
N MET A 66 -1.30 -16.33 12.18
CA MET A 66 -2.57 -16.82 11.68
C MET A 66 -3.01 -18.09 12.43
N PRO A 67 -4.25 -18.16 12.96
CA PRO A 67 -4.77 -19.40 13.55
C PRO A 67 -4.82 -20.51 12.51
N SER A 68 -4.20 -21.66 12.81
CA SER A 68 -4.14 -22.79 11.87
C SER A 68 -5.51 -23.31 11.43
N ALA A 69 -6.51 -23.25 12.32
CA ALA A 69 -7.87 -23.65 12.02
C ALA A 69 -8.56 -22.68 11.04
N LEU A 70 -8.29 -21.38 11.15
CA LEU A 70 -8.76 -20.37 10.20
C LEU A 70 -8.08 -20.57 8.84
N SER A 71 -6.76 -20.76 8.82
CA SER A 71 -6.02 -21.01 7.58
C SER A 71 -6.54 -22.24 6.83
N ARG A 72 -6.83 -23.34 7.55
CA ARG A 72 -7.41 -24.55 6.94
C ARG A 72 -8.81 -24.30 6.38
N ALA A 73 -9.67 -23.58 7.11
CA ALA A 73 -11.01 -23.26 6.62
C ALA A 73 -10.98 -22.42 5.33
N VAL A 74 -10.06 -21.45 5.24
CA VAL A 74 -9.83 -20.67 4.02
C VAL A 74 -9.33 -21.58 2.90
N GLU A 75 -8.34 -22.42 3.16
CA GLU A 75 -7.77 -23.36 2.18
C GLU A 75 -8.82 -24.33 1.62
N ASP A 76 -9.62 -24.95 2.49
CA ASP A 76 -10.66 -25.89 2.11
C ASP A 76 -11.73 -25.23 1.23
N THR A 77 -12.18 -24.02 1.58
CA THR A 77 -13.20 -23.29 0.79
C THR A 77 -12.63 -22.77 -0.53
N MET A 78 -11.43 -22.19 -0.54
CA MET A 78 -10.80 -21.72 -1.78
C MET A 78 -10.57 -22.89 -2.74
N GLY A 79 -10.13 -24.04 -2.22
CA GLY A 79 -9.88 -25.25 -2.99
C GLY A 79 -11.14 -26.02 -3.41
N ALA A 80 -12.30 -25.79 -2.80
CA ALA A 80 -13.54 -26.49 -3.15
C ALA A 80 -14.50 -25.63 -3.98
N GLU A 81 -14.76 -24.40 -3.53
CA GLU A 81 -15.87 -23.56 -4.02
C GLU A 81 -15.39 -22.35 -4.85
N LEU A 82 -14.17 -21.86 -4.60
CA LEU A 82 -13.64 -20.61 -5.17
C LEU A 82 -12.38 -20.79 -6.02
N ARG A 83 -12.26 -21.93 -6.72
CA ARG A 83 -11.05 -22.29 -7.51
C ARG A 83 -10.70 -21.32 -8.63
N ALA A 84 -11.68 -20.56 -9.13
CA ALA A 84 -11.48 -19.65 -10.25
C ALA A 84 -10.87 -18.30 -9.80
N GLU A 85 -10.91 -17.99 -8.50
CA GLU A 85 -10.46 -16.70 -7.98
C GLU A 85 -8.94 -16.54 -8.16
N SER A 86 -8.52 -15.37 -8.63
CA SER A 86 -7.11 -15.03 -8.83
C SER A 86 -6.47 -14.37 -7.61
N ALA A 87 -7.28 -13.96 -6.63
CA ALA A 87 -6.84 -13.40 -5.37
C ALA A 87 -7.89 -13.62 -4.27
N LEU A 88 -7.44 -13.75 -3.02
CA LEU A 88 -8.30 -13.62 -1.86
C LEU A 88 -8.26 -12.19 -1.35
N TRP A 89 -9.42 -11.55 -1.23
CA TRP A 89 -9.51 -10.20 -0.70
C TRP A 89 -9.71 -10.22 0.82
N LEU A 90 -9.01 -9.35 1.55
CA LEU A 90 -9.13 -9.18 2.98
C LEU A 90 -9.84 -7.86 3.27
N ARG A 91 -11.00 -7.94 3.93
CA ARG A 91 -11.72 -6.79 4.47
C ARG A 91 -11.58 -6.75 5.98
N LEU A 92 -10.81 -5.77 6.47
CA LEU A 92 -10.73 -5.45 7.89
C LEU A 92 -11.85 -4.48 8.26
N GLU A 93 -12.82 -4.95 9.03
CA GLU A 93 -14.01 -4.18 9.42
C GLU A 93 -13.78 -3.52 10.79
N PRO A 94 -13.94 -2.19 10.91
CA PRO A 94 -13.82 -1.52 12.20
C PRO A 94 -14.89 -1.98 13.22
N PRO A 95 -14.52 -2.19 14.50
CA PRO A 95 -13.16 -2.16 15.03
C PRO A 95 -12.38 -3.43 14.68
N TYR A 96 -11.10 -3.32 14.34
CA TYR A 96 -10.22 -4.49 14.11
C TYR A 96 -8.87 -4.42 14.85
N GLY A 97 -8.54 -3.27 15.48
CA GLY A 97 -7.33 -3.12 16.30
C GLY A 97 -6.04 -3.56 15.59
N TYR A 98 -5.23 -4.38 16.26
CA TYR A 98 -3.96 -4.89 15.73
C TYR A 98 -4.10 -6.01 14.68
N LEU A 99 -5.32 -6.42 14.32
CA LEU A 99 -5.52 -7.41 13.24
C LEU A 99 -5.01 -6.90 11.89
N GLY A 100 -4.91 -5.57 11.70
CA GLY A 100 -4.25 -4.96 10.54
C GLY A 100 -2.76 -5.29 10.43
N ALA A 101 -2.11 -5.70 11.51
CA ALA A 101 -0.72 -6.14 11.51
C ALA A 101 -0.54 -7.66 11.47
N ALA A 102 -1.62 -8.44 11.53
CA ALA A 102 -1.48 -9.90 11.41
C ALA A 102 -0.97 -10.29 10.01
N PRO A 103 -0.20 -11.39 9.90
CA PRO A 103 0.44 -11.79 8.65
C PRO A 103 -0.52 -12.58 7.76
N TRP A 104 -1.59 -11.91 7.30
CA TRP A 104 -2.63 -12.51 6.47
C TRP A 104 -2.11 -13.03 5.13
N GLU A 105 -1.05 -12.43 4.61
CA GLU A 105 -0.37 -12.83 3.38
C GLU A 105 0.19 -14.26 3.44
N GLN A 106 0.44 -14.82 4.63
CA GLN A 106 0.81 -16.23 4.80
C GLN A 106 -0.30 -17.20 4.38
N LEU A 107 -1.55 -16.75 4.28
CA LEU A 107 -2.61 -17.57 3.69
C LEU A 107 -2.31 -17.84 2.21
N GLY A 108 -1.67 -16.90 1.51
CA GLY A 108 -1.37 -16.99 0.08
C GLY A 108 -0.50 -18.19 -0.29
N GLU A 109 0.43 -18.59 0.58
CA GLU A 109 1.23 -19.82 0.39
C GLU A 109 0.36 -21.08 0.32
N ARG A 110 -0.73 -21.11 1.11
CA ARG A 110 -1.62 -22.28 1.23
C ARG A 110 -2.62 -22.33 0.09
N ILE A 111 -3.22 -21.19 -0.22
CA ILE A 111 -4.23 -21.09 -1.29
C ILE A 111 -3.63 -20.88 -2.68
N ARG A 112 -2.31 -20.66 -2.76
CA ARG A 112 -1.54 -20.43 -4.00
C ARG A 112 -2.01 -19.24 -4.84
N ILE A 113 -2.68 -18.29 -4.21
CA ILE A 113 -3.10 -17.02 -4.80
C ILE A 113 -2.79 -15.89 -3.81
N PRO A 114 -2.50 -14.68 -4.29
CA PRO A 114 -2.21 -13.54 -3.42
C PRO A 114 -3.38 -13.17 -2.51
N VAL A 115 -3.03 -12.64 -1.33
CA VAL A 115 -4.00 -12.03 -0.40
C VAL A 115 -3.86 -10.51 -0.49
N ILE A 116 -4.93 -9.85 -0.93
CA ILE A 116 -4.95 -8.39 -1.16
C ILE A 116 -5.92 -7.74 -0.18
N ARG A 117 -5.61 -6.55 0.33
CA ARG A 117 -6.53 -5.81 1.18
C ARG A 117 -7.45 -4.91 0.36
N VAL A 118 -8.72 -4.87 0.75
CA VAL A 118 -9.73 -4.03 0.10
C VAL A 118 -9.59 -2.59 0.64
N PRO A 119 -9.32 -1.59 -0.22
CA PRO A 119 -9.31 -0.19 0.18
C PRO A 119 -10.74 0.31 0.45
N ASP A 120 -10.89 1.32 1.32
CA ASP A 120 -12.18 1.96 1.61
C ASP A 120 -12.38 3.28 0.84
N HIS A 121 -11.66 3.44 -0.27
CA HIS A 121 -11.70 4.62 -1.13
C HIS A 121 -11.88 4.21 -2.59
N LEU A 122 -12.35 5.16 -3.39
CA LEU A 122 -12.43 4.98 -4.83
C LEU A 122 -11.03 4.95 -5.46
N PRO A 123 -10.89 4.28 -6.61
CA PRO A 123 -9.64 4.21 -7.34
C PRO A 123 -9.19 5.58 -7.82
N VAL A 124 -7.88 5.67 -8.04
CA VAL A 124 -7.23 6.88 -8.51
C VAL A 124 -6.74 6.66 -9.93
N SER A 125 -7.01 7.61 -10.82
CA SER A 125 -6.86 7.43 -12.26
C SER A 125 -5.52 7.90 -12.82
N VAL A 126 -4.76 8.72 -12.07
CA VAL A 126 -3.61 9.40 -12.65
C VAL A 126 -2.36 8.52 -12.65
N ARG A 127 -1.95 8.13 -13.85
CA ARG A 127 -0.57 7.75 -14.18
C ARG A 127 0.26 8.99 -14.46
N LEU A 128 1.48 9.00 -13.95
CA LEU A 128 2.40 10.12 -14.11
C LEU A 128 3.46 9.78 -15.15
N GLY A 129 3.30 10.37 -16.33
CA GLY A 129 4.34 10.39 -17.37
C GLY A 129 4.76 9.01 -17.86
N ARG A 130 5.78 9.01 -18.73
CA ARG A 130 6.43 7.79 -19.23
C ARG A 130 7.57 7.31 -18.34
N ILE A 131 8.24 8.24 -17.65
CA ILE A 131 9.34 7.91 -16.75
C ILE A 131 8.77 7.42 -15.43
N HIS A 132 9.06 6.18 -15.08
CA HIS A 132 8.72 5.64 -13.76
C HIS A 132 9.81 6.04 -12.76
N ARG A 133 9.52 7.03 -11.92
CA ARG A 133 10.48 7.53 -10.92
C ARG A 133 10.10 7.08 -9.51
N ILE A 134 11.06 6.55 -8.77
CA ILE A 134 10.83 6.04 -7.41
C ILE A 134 11.75 6.78 -6.43
N ALA A 135 11.16 7.46 -5.45
CA ALA A 135 11.91 7.99 -4.30
C ALA A 135 12.06 6.88 -3.24
N VAL A 136 13.30 6.48 -2.95
CA VAL A 136 13.62 5.42 -1.98
C VAL A 136 14.23 6.05 -0.74
N ILE A 137 13.49 6.05 0.36
CA ILE A 137 13.91 6.64 1.64
C ILE A 137 14.32 5.51 2.58
N VAL A 138 15.54 5.56 3.10
CA VAL A 138 16.07 4.49 3.97
C VAL A 138 16.65 5.07 5.24
N THR A 139 16.03 4.74 6.37
CA THR A 139 16.44 5.19 7.70
C THR A 139 16.47 4.02 8.66
N GLN A 140 17.53 3.92 9.45
CA GLN A 140 17.73 2.80 10.36
C GLN A 140 18.26 3.24 11.74
N PRO A 141 18.00 2.46 12.80
CA PRO A 141 18.60 2.74 14.09
C PRO A 141 20.14 2.68 14.12
N PRO A 142 20.82 3.40 15.03
CA PRO A 142 22.28 3.42 15.10
C PRO A 142 22.96 2.06 15.21
N ARG A 143 22.27 1.05 15.78
CA ARG A 143 22.79 -0.31 15.96
C ARG A 143 22.36 -1.27 14.85
N ALA A 144 21.46 -0.86 13.97
CA ALA A 144 20.99 -1.66 12.86
C ALA A 144 22.03 -1.68 11.73
N ARG A 145 22.04 -2.77 10.95
CA ARG A 145 22.95 -2.99 9.82
C ARG A 145 22.22 -3.59 8.61
N TRP A 146 20.96 -3.23 8.42
CA TRP A 146 20.13 -3.76 7.34
C TRP A 146 19.90 -2.73 6.23
N GLY A 147 19.89 -1.42 6.54
CA GLY A 147 19.47 -0.37 5.61
C GLY A 147 20.23 -0.38 4.28
N ALA A 148 21.56 -0.46 4.34
CA ALA A 148 22.39 -0.43 3.13
C ALA A 148 22.40 -1.74 2.33
N ALA A 149 22.02 -2.86 2.97
CA ALA A 149 21.85 -4.13 2.28
C ALA A 149 20.50 -4.14 1.55
N HIS A 150 19.42 -3.78 2.26
CA HIS A 150 18.07 -3.63 1.70
C HIS A 150 18.04 -2.63 0.53
N ALA A 151 18.60 -1.43 0.72
CA ALA A 151 18.65 -0.41 -0.32
C ALA A 151 19.32 -0.93 -1.59
N ARG A 152 20.46 -1.64 -1.47
CA ARG A 152 21.15 -2.23 -2.61
C ARG A 152 20.29 -3.30 -3.29
N ALA A 153 19.78 -4.26 -2.52
CA ALA A 153 18.92 -5.31 -3.06
C ALA A 153 17.74 -4.72 -3.85
N LEU A 154 17.03 -3.77 -3.25
CA LEU A 154 15.87 -3.12 -3.86
C LEU A 154 16.22 -2.38 -5.15
N VAL A 155 17.25 -1.53 -5.17
CA VAL A 155 17.54 -0.75 -6.39
C VAL A 155 18.01 -1.62 -7.55
N TRP A 156 18.75 -2.70 -7.28
CA TRP A 156 19.11 -3.69 -8.30
C TRP A 156 17.87 -4.44 -8.81
N ALA A 157 17.01 -4.88 -7.90
CA ALA A 157 15.79 -5.60 -8.24
C ALA A 157 14.81 -4.75 -9.06
N LEU A 158 14.70 -3.44 -8.75
CA LEU A 158 13.88 -2.48 -9.51
C LEU A 158 14.46 -2.18 -10.89
N ASP A 159 15.77 -1.94 -11.00
CA ASP A 159 16.46 -1.69 -12.27
C ASP A 159 16.30 -2.86 -13.25
N GLU A 160 16.34 -4.09 -12.74
CA GLU A 160 16.16 -5.30 -13.53
C GLU A 160 14.72 -5.47 -14.05
N ARG A 161 13.71 -5.14 -13.22
CA ARG A 161 12.31 -5.43 -13.50
C ARG A 161 11.56 -4.31 -14.20
N ILE A 162 11.98 -3.07 -14.02
CA ILE A 162 11.27 -1.89 -14.52
C ILE A 162 12.13 -1.18 -15.55
N PRO A 163 11.94 -1.44 -16.86
CA PRO A 163 12.73 -0.82 -17.91
C PRO A 163 12.66 0.70 -17.85
N GLY A 164 13.83 1.35 -17.75
CA GLY A 164 13.94 2.81 -17.73
C GLY A 164 13.48 3.46 -16.42
N VAL A 165 13.43 2.71 -15.32
CA VAL A 165 13.17 3.28 -13.99
C VAL A 165 14.24 4.30 -13.63
N GLU A 166 13.83 5.38 -12.97
CA GLU A 166 14.73 6.33 -12.31
C GLU A 166 14.57 6.22 -10.80
N ILE A 167 15.67 6.05 -10.07
CA ILE A 167 15.63 5.79 -8.64
C ILE A 167 16.38 6.90 -7.90
N GLU A 168 15.66 7.63 -7.06
CA GLU A 168 16.18 8.73 -6.26
C GLU A 168 16.34 8.22 -4.81
N LEU A 169 17.56 7.87 -4.42
CA LEU A 169 17.86 7.18 -3.16
C LEU A 169 18.28 8.19 -2.07
N PHE A 170 17.45 8.30 -1.04
CA PHE A 170 17.60 9.18 0.13
C PHE A 170 17.91 8.38 1.40
N PRO A 171 19.18 8.05 1.66
CA PRO A 171 19.59 7.36 2.88
C PRO A 171 19.82 8.32 4.04
N ASP A 172 19.72 7.83 5.27
CA ASP A 172 20.35 8.50 6.42
C ASP A 172 21.89 8.46 6.33
N ALA A 173 22.58 9.30 7.11
CA ALA A 173 24.05 9.39 7.09
C ALA A 173 24.75 8.03 7.29
N ARG A 174 24.18 7.16 8.13
CA ARG A 174 24.76 5.84 8.43
C ARG A 174 24.63 4.87 7.27
N THR A 175 23.52 4.95 6.55
CA THR A 175 23.20 4.13 5.39
C THR A 175 23.95 4.63 4.15
N ALA A 176 24.16 5.95 4.04
CA ALA A 176 24.89 6.57 2.93
C ALA A 176 26.35 6.08 2.83
N VAL A 177 27.06 5.97 3.95
CA VAL A 177 28.49 5.58 3.99
C VAL A 177 28.78 4.25 3.27
N PRO A 178 28.12 3.11 3.62
CA PRO A 178 28.32 1.85 2.91
C PRO A 178 27.78 1.87 1.48
N LEU A 179 26.74 2.66 1.17
CA LEU A 179 26.22 2.79 -0.20
C LEU A 179 27.22 3.45 -1.14
N ARG A 180 27.89 4.53 -0.72
CA ARG A 180 28.95 5.21 -1.50
C ARG A 180 30.15 4.34 -1.83
N ARG A 181 30.40 3.31 -1.00
CA ARG A 181 31.51 2.36 -1.21
C ARG A 181 31.12 1.21 -2.13
N GLY A 182 29.83 1.00 -2.36
CA GLY A 182 29.30 -0.07 -3.21
C GLY A 182 29.04 0.41 -4.63
N LEU A 183 28.86 -0.55 -5.53
CA LEU A 183 28.31 -0.29 -6.87
C LEU A 183 26.79 -0.22 -6.78
N LEU A 184 26.21 0.78 -7.44
CA LEU A 184 24.78 0.95 -7.66
C LEU A 184 24.51 0.95 -9.18
N PRO A 185 23.31 0.56 -9.63
CA PRO A 185 22.90 0.71 -11.02
C PRO A 185 23.01 2.16 -11.51
N ALA A 186 23.16 2.34 -12.82
CA ALA A 186 23.29 3.66 -13.43
C ALA A 186 22.00 4.49 -13.35
N SER A 187 20.84 3.85 -13.16
CA SER A 187 19.53 4.45 -12.93
C SER A 187 19.36 5.08 -11.54
N VAL A 188 20.33 4.89 -10.64
CA VAL A 188 20.25 5.33 -9.24
C VAL A 188 21.02 6.63 -9.02
N THR A 189 20.31 7.65 -8.57
CA THR A 189 20.89 8.86 -7.99
C THR A 189 20.97 8.69 -6.46
N LEU A 190 22.18 8.62 -5.92
CA LEU A 190 22.41 8.57 -4.46
C LEU A 190 22.56 9.99 -3.90
N HIS A 191 21.57 10.47 -3.15
CA HIS A 191 21.65 11.81 -2.54
C HIS A 191 22.52 11.82 -1.28
N ASP A 192 23.22 12.94 -1.04
CA ASP A 192 24.05 13.12 0.15
C ASP A 192 23.23 13.69 1.32
N PRO A 193 23.02 12.94 2.42
CA PRO A 193 22.31 13.46 3.59
C PRO A 193 22.99 14.67 4.26
N ALA A 194 24.24 15.01 3.92
CA ALA A 194 24.89 16.25 4.31
C ALA A 194 24.33 17.49 3.61
N HIS A 195 23.59 17.33 2.50
CA HIS A 195 22.87 18.41 1.83
C HIS A 195 21.50 18.72 2.46
N ALA A 196 21.06 17.91 3.42
CA ALA A 196 19.84 18.20 4.17
C ALA A 196 19.96 19.56 4.90
N PRO A 197 18.88 20.35 4.97
CA PRO A 197 18.92 21.68 5.57
C PRO A 197 19.38 21.60 7.03
N ALA A 198 20.36 22.42 7.40
CA ALA A 198 20.87 22.46 8.76
C ALA A 198 19.77 22.90 9.75
N LYS A 199 19.73 22.28 10.94
CA LYS A 199 18.78 22.62 12.03
C LYS A 199 18.81 24.10 12.42
N ALA A 200 19.93 24.80 12.20
CA ALA A 200 20.10 26.17 12.64
C ALA A 200 19.60 27.18 11.59
N VAL A 201 18.64 28.01 12.01
CA VAL A 201 18.20 29.29 11.42
C VAL A 201 17.04 29.21 10.41
N ARG A 202 15.86 28.83 10.90
CA ARG A 202 14.59 29.37 10.39
C ARG A 202 14.10 30.54 11.22
N ILE A 203 14.93 31.58 11.33
CA ILE A 203 14.47 32.86 11.87
C ILE A 203 13.76 33.61 10.73
N THR A 204 12.44 33.77 10.86
CA THR A 204 11.62 34.80 10.17
C THR A 204 11.50 34.74 8.64
N ARG A 205 10.85 33.71 8.08
CA ARG A 205 9.93 33.95 6.95
C ARG A 205 8.57 33.48 7.39
N GLY A 206 7.62 34.42 7.43
CA GLY A 206 6.34 34.30 8.12
C GLY A 206 5.51 33.06 7.76
N PRO A 207 4.43 32.80 8.50
CA PRO A 207 3.68 31.55 8.43
C PRO A 207 3.05 31.41 7.05
N ARG A 208 3.73 30.72 6.13
CA ARG A 208 3.05 29.96 5.10
C ARG A 208 2.51 28.71 5.79
N SER A 209 1.46 28.91 6.58
CA SER A 209 0.61 27.81 7.02
C SER A 209 0.02 27.20 5.76
N VAL A 210 0.54 26.04 5.35
CA VAL A 210 -0.15 25.22 4.36
C VAL A 210 -1.38 24.67 5.08
N PRO A 211 -2.61 25.03 4.66
CA PRO A 211 -3.82 24.56 5.33
C PRO A 211 -3.85 23.03 5.35
N GLY A 212 -4.03 22.43 6.53
CA GLY A 212 -4.08 20.97 6.72
C GLY A 212 -2.85 20.34 7.35
N LEU A 213 -1.71 21.03 7.37
CA LEU A 213 -0.59 20.63 8.23
C LEU A 213 -0.97 20.96 9.68
N ARG A 214 -1.09 19.92 10.53
CA ARG A 214 -1.07 20.11 11.99
C ARG A 214 0.09 21.05 12.29
N SER A 215 -0.15 22.08 13.12
CA SER A 215 0.89 23.03 13.52
C SER A 215 2.15 22.24 13.85
N LEU A 216 3.15 22.31 12.99
CA LEU A 216 4.44 21.67 13.21
C LEU A 216 5.03 22.46 14.37
N GLU A 217 4.91 21.90 15.57
CA GLU A 217 5.10 22.65 16.82
C GLU A 217 6.55 23.10 17.04
N SER A 218 7.48 22.70 16.15
CA SER A 218 8.88 23.09 16.19
C SER A 218 9.49 23.17 14.79
N ASP A 219 10.34 24.18 14.55
CA ASP A 219 11.20 24.28 13.36
C ASP A 219 12.18 23.11 13.23
N ASP A 220 12.40 22.35 14.33
CA ASP A 220 13.26 21.16 14.38
C ASP A 220 12.48 19.85 14.16
N ASP A 221 11.27 19.90 13.59
CA ASP A 221 10.52 18.69 13.30
C ASP A 221 11.25 17.83 12.26
N PRO A 222 11.68 16.60 12.60
CA PRO A 222 12.39 15.72 11.66
C PRO A 222 11.64 15.47 10.37
N ARG A 223 10.30 15.47 10.41
CA ARG A 223 9.44 15.26 9.25
C ARG A 223 9.67 16.35 8.21
N LEU A 224 9.77 17.60 8.66
CA LEU A 224 10.06 18.75 7.80
C LEU A 224 11.43 18.66 7.17
N LEU A 225 12.46 18.28 7.94
CA LEU A 225 13.83 18.22 7.45
C LEU A 225 13.99 17.18 6.33
N TRP A 226 13.41 15.99 6.50
CA TRP A 226 13.40 14.97 5.45
C TRP A 226 12.63 15.43 4.21
N MET A 227 11.42 15.95 4.41
CA MET A 227 10.55 16.39 3.32
C MET A 227 11.16 17.55 2.53
N GLU A 228 11.76 18.54 3.19
CA GLU A 228 12.43 19.67 2.54
C GLU A 228 13.66 19.26 1.77
N TRP A 229 14.45 18.34 2.32
CA TRP A 229 15.59 17.80 1.61
C TRP A 229 15.15 17.06 0.34
N ILE A 230 14.22 16.12 0.46
CA ILE A 230 13.72 15.32 -0.67
C ILE A 230 13.09 16.22 -1.73
N THR A 231 12.25 17.16 -1.32
CA THR A 231 11.59 18.08 -2.26
C THR A 231 12.56 19.07 -2.90
N GLY A 232 13.61 19.48 -2.21
CA GLY A 232 14.68 20.32 -2.76
C GLY A 232 15.49 19.59 -3.83
N GLU A 233 15.89 18.35 -3.56
CA GLU A 233 16.69 17.51 -4.47
C GLU A 233 15.90 17.05 -5.70
N LEU A 234 14.60 16.77 -5.54
CA LEU A 234 13.73 16.42 -6.67
C LEU A 234 13.36 17.65 -7.51
N ALA A 235 13.58 18.87 -7.02
CA ALA A 235 13.16 20.12 -7.64
C ALA A 235 11.67 20.06 -8.06
N ASP A 236 11.35 20.27 -9.34
CA ASP A 236 9.98 20.22 -9.86
C ASP A 236 9.60 18.85 -10.44
N ARG A 237 10.37 17.79 -10.19
CA ARG A 237 10.10 16.45 -10.72
C ARG A 237 9.14 15.68 -9.81
N ALA A 238 8.04 15.19 -10.38
CA ALA A 238 7.17 14.24 -9.67
C ALA A 238 7.83 12.86 -9.57
N VAL A 239 7.36 12.07 -8.61
CA VAL A 239 7.70 10.65 -8.51
C VAL A 239 6.44 9.82 -8.69
N SER A 240 6.58 8.64 -9.30
CA SER A 240 5.51 7.67 -9.47
C SER A 240 5.28 6.89 -8.17
N ALA A 241 6.35 6.58 -7.43
CA ALA A 241 6.26 5.86 -6.18
C ALA A 241 7.19 6.42 -5.09
N VAL A 242 6.77 6.25 -3.84
CA VAL A 242 7.59 6.48 -2.65
C VAL A 242 7.77 5.16 -1.91
N HIS A 243 9.02 4.80 -1.65
CA HIS A 243 9.38 3.66 -0.82
C HIS A 243 10.02 4.14 0.48
N VAL A 244 9.53 3.68 1.63
CA VAL A 244 10.11 4.01 2.94
C VAL A 244 10.54 2.72 3.64
N ALA A 245 11.85 2.56 3.83
CA ALA A 245 12.40 1.48 4.63
C ALA A 245 12.78 2.01 6.02
N ALA A 246 12.04 1.60 7.05
CA ALA A 246 12.20 2.09 8.42
C ALA A 246 11.78 1.06 9.47
N VAL A 247 12.17 1.29 10.71
CA VAL A 247 11.75 0.47 11.86
C VAL A 247 10.38 0.94 12.34
N GLY A 248 9.39 0.06 12.39
CA GLY A 248 8.12 0.35 13.03
C GLY A 248 8.22 0.45 14.56
N ILE A 249 7.45 1.35 15.14
CA ILE A 249 7.22 1.52 16.57
C ILE A 249 5.72 1.39 16.78
N ALA A 250 5.32 0.45 17.63
CA ALA A 250 3.93 0.30 18.07
C ALA A 250 3.83 0.63 19.56
N SER A 251 2.89 1.50 19.91
CA SER A 251 2.38 1.72 21.26
C SER A 251 0.86 1.51 21.26
N ALA A 252 0.26 1.43 22.45
CA ALA A 252 -1.18 1.31 22.62
C ALA A 252 -1.99 2.38 21.86
N GLU A 253 -1.42 3.57 21.69
CA GLU A 253 -2.10 4.72 21.09
C GLU A 253 -1.68 4.98 19.65
N ARG A 254 -0.45 4.62 19.27
CA ARG A 254 0.14 5.05 17.99
C ARG A 254 1.01 3.97 17.37
N SER A 255 0.92 3.89 16.06
CA SER A 255 1.88 3.15 15.23
C SER A 255 2.59 4.16 14.34
N MET A 256 3.92 4.10 14.33
CA MET A 256 4.78 5.07 13.66
C MET A 256 6.01 4.37 13.06
N LEU A 257 6.69 5.04 12.14
CA LEU A 257 8.01 4.66 11.64
C LEU A 257 9.08 5.50 12.34
N ALA A 258 10.11 4.85 12.85
CA ALA A 258 11.28 5.49 13.43
C ALA A 258 12.16 6.07 12.33
N VAL A 259 12.41 7.37 12.39
CA VAL A 259 13.28 8.06 11.42
C VAL A 259 14.39 8.83 12.13
N ALA A 260 15.53 9.01 11.47
CA ALA A 260 16.58 9.88 11.98
C ALA A 260 16.03 11.30 12.20
N GLY A 261 16.37 11.90 13.34
CA GLY A 261 15.97 13.26 13.70
C GLY A 261 16.44 14.32 12.68
N HIS A 262 17.50 14.01 11.94
CA HIS A 262 18.01 14.77 10.81
C HIS A 262 18.71 13.78 9.87
N PRO A 263 18.53 13.87 8.53
CA PRO A 263 19.11 12.89 7.60
C PRO A 263 20.64 12.78 7.72
N GLY A 264 21.33 13.93 7.82
CA GLY A 264 22.79 14.03 7.99
C GLY A 264 23.35 13.72 9.39
N ALA A 265 22.54 13.35 10.38
CA ALA A 265 23.05 13.13 11.74
C ALA A 265 23.76 11.77 11.89
N GLU A 266 25.04 11.77 12.27
CA GLU A 266 25.83 10.54 12.38
C GLU A 266 25.53 9.73 13.66
N VAL A 267 25.10 10.33 14.79
CA VAL A 267 25.02 9.64 16.09
C VAL A 267 23.76 9.96 16.89
N GLY A 268 23.11 8.89 17.39
CA GLY A 268 22.29 8.91 18.62
C GLY A 268 20.91 9.58 18.56
N ASP A 269 20.58 10.29 17.48
CA ASP A 269 19.38 11.11 17.40
C ASP A 269 18.28 10.46 16.55
N ILE A 270 17.88 9.21 16.86
CA ILE A 270 16.53 8.79 16.44
C ILE A 270 15.57 9.42 17.44
N ARG A 271 15.15 10.65 17.14
CA ARG A 271 14.04 11.30 17.83
C ARG A 271 12.85 11.53 16.92
N GLY A 272 12.98 11.20 15.64
CA GLY A 272 11.91 11.33 14.67
C GLY A 272 11.00 10.12 14.64
N SER A 273 9.73 10.41 14.48
CA SER A 273 8.71 9.43 14.15
C SER A 273 7.82 10.01 13.06
N VAL A 274 7.39 9.15 12.14
CA VAL A 274 6.48 9.49 11.04
C VAL A 274 5.29 8.56 11.13
N ASP A 275 4.08 9.09 11.17
CA ASP A 275 2.87 8.27 11.13
C ASP A 275 2.33 8.11 9.70
N ALA A 276 1.17 7.47 9.55
CA ALA A 276 0.54 7.28 8.24
C ALA A 276 0.08 8.60 7.60
N ASP A 277 -0.36 9.57 8.40
CA ASP A 277 -0.83 10.88 7.89
C ASP A 277 0.36 11.66 7.32
N ASP A 278 1.51 11.61 8.01
CA ASP A 278 2.76 12.24 7.55
C ASP A 278 3.26 11.64 6.23
N LEU A 279 3.23 10.30 6.10
CA LEU A 279 3.61 9.61 4.86
C LEU A 279 2.66 9.91 3.71
N TRP A 280 1.35 9.95 3.99
CA TRP A 280 0.35 10.33 3.01
C TRP A 280 0.64 11.74 2.49
N PHE A 281 0.82 12.71 3.40
CA PHE A 281 1.11 14.09 3.03
C PHE A 281 2.38 14.21 2.18
N MET A 282 3.45 13.52 2.56
CA MET A 282 4.69 13.48 1.77
C MET A 282 4.44 12.87 0.38
N ALA A 283 3.72 11.74 0.29
CA ALA A 283 3.42 11.09 -0.98
C ALA A 283 2.65 12.03 -1.93
N ASP A 284 1.63 12.72 -1.43
CA ASP A 284 0.83 13.67 -2.21
C ASP A 284 1.68 14.87 -2.65
N MET A 285 2.56 15.38 -1.79
CA MET A 285 3.48 16.46 -2.14
C MET A 285 4.49 16.06 -3.23
N LEU A 286 4.90 14.80 -3.26
CA LEU A 286 5.79 14.27 -4.29
C LEU A 286 5.04 13.83 -5.55
N GLY A 287 3.70 13.82 -5.51
CA GLY A 287 2.83 13.36 -6.60
C GLY A 287 2.68 11.84 -6.67
N ALA A 288 3.32 11.09 -5.77
CA ALA A 288 3.39 9.64 -5.81
C ALA A 288 2.00 9.00 -5.93
N SER A 289 1.86 8.00 -6.80
CA SER A 289 0.66 7.16 -6.92
C SER A 289 0.71 5.97 -5.97
N THR A 290 1.90 5.42 -5.80
CA THR A 290 2.16 4.23 -5.00
C THR A 290 2.99 4.59 -3.78
N VAL A 291 2.62 4.06 -2.61
CA VAL A 291 3.47 4.11 -1.43
C VAL A 291 3.80 2.70 -1.01
N SER A 292 5.07 2.43 -0.73
CA SER A 292 5.50 1.16 -0.17
C SER A 292 6.31 1.37 1.10
N ILE A 293 6.15 0.47 2.06
CA ILE A 293 6.85 0.49 3.34
C ILE A 293 7.58 -0.83 3.49
N ALA A 294 8.86 -0.80 3.86
CA ALA A 294 9.60 -1.99 4.25
C ALA A 294 10.11 -1.87 5.68
N ALA A 295 10.06 -2.97 6.42
CA ALA A 295 10.59 -3.01 7.78
C ALA A 295 11.36 -4.31 8.07
N PRO A 296 12.43 -4.24 8.87
CA PRO A 296 13.11 -5.44 9.36
C PRO A 296 12.19 -6.19 10.32
N GLU A 297 12.05 -7.50 10.12
CA GLU A 297 11.26 -8.30 11.05
C GLU A 297 11.92 -8.38 12.43
N SER A 298 11.20 -7.89 13.44
CA SER A 298 11.38 -8.33 14.82
C SER A 298 10.04 -8.29 15.54
N ARG A 299 9.90 -9.04 16.64
CA ARG A 299 8.60 -9.34 17.29
C ARG A 299 7.69 -8.12 17.52
N ARG A 300 8.25 -6.93 17.79
CA ARG A 300 7.49 -5.68 18.00
C ARG A 300 7.64 -4.65 16.88
N VAL A 301 8.77 -4.66 16.18
CA VAL A 301 9.08 -3.64 15.16
C VAL A 301 8.19 -3.78 13.93
N ASP A 302 7.89 -5.03 13.57
CA ASP A 302 7.07 -5.33 12.39
C ASP A 302 5.64 -4.79 12.55
N VAL A 303 5.05 -4.96 13.75
CA VAL A 303 3.67 -4.54 14.05
C VAL A 303 3.45 -3.06 13.77
N GLY A 304 4.36 -2.20 14.22
CA GLY A 304 4.22 -0.75 14.02
C GLY A 304 4.22 -0.36 12.54
N ALA A 305 5.14 -0.94 11.75
CA ALA A 305 5.25 -0.62 10.33
C ALA A 305 4.06 -1.18 9.53
N ARG A 306 3.60 -2.39 9.86
CA ARG A 306 2.40 -2.98 9.28
C ARG A 306 1.15 -2.16 9.60
N MET A 307 1.00 -1.69 10.84
CA MET A 307 -0.11 -0.81 11.23
C MET A 307 -0.06 0.56 10.53
N VAL A 308 1.14 1.11 10.29
CA VAL A 308 1.28 2.33 9.48
C VAL A 308 0.85 2.06 8.03
N ALA A 309 1.29 0.96 7.43
CA ALA A 309 0.89 0.58 6.08
C ALA A 309 -0.63 0.31 5.97
N ASP A 310 -1.19 -0.38 6.97
CA ASP A 310 -2.63 -0.61 7.11
C ASP A 310 -3.40 0.71 7.14
N ARG A 311 -3.03 1.60 8.07
CA ARG A 311 -3.67 2.90 8.21
C ARG A 311 -3.54 3.73 6.95
N LEU A 312 -2.36 3.72 6.32
CA LEU A 312 -2.13 4.45 5.07
C LEU A 312 -3.00 3.92 3.93
N GLY A 313 -3.09 2.60 3.74
CA GLY A 313 -3.94 2.00 2.70
C GLY A 313 -5.44 2.19 2.93
N GLN A 314 -5.85 2.45 4.18
CA GLN A 314 -7.22 2.78 4.58
C GLN A 314 -7.52 4.29 4.57
N LEU A 315 -6.53 5.15 4.32
CA LEU A 315 -6.69 6.61 4.30
C LEU A 315 -6.44 7.19 2.91
N ARG A 316 -5.45 6.64 2.23
CA ARG A 316 -4.90 7.20 1.01
C ARG A 316 -5.46 6.44 -0.20
N PRO A 317 -6.01 7.16 -1.18
CA PRO A 317 -6.33 6.57 -2.46
C PRO A 317 -5.07 6.10 -3.21
N GLY A 318 -5.12 4.90 -3.78
CA GLY A 318 -4.04 4.31 -4.60
C GLY A 318 -3.26 3.18 -3.89
N PRO A 319 -2.35 2.50 -4.61
CA PRO A 319 -1.64 1.35 -4.07
C PRO A 319 -0.81 1.68 -2.83
N THR A 320 -1.02 0.90 -1.77
CA THR A 320 -0.16 0.91 -0.57
C THR A 320 0.36 -0.49 -0.33
N VAL A 321 1.68 -0.66 -0.29
CA VAL A 321 2.34 -1.97 -0.14
C VAL A 321 3.18 -1.99 1.13
N PHE A 322 3.15 -3.11 1.85
CA PHE A 322 4.09 -3.40 2.93
C PHE A 322 4.95 -4.60 2.54
N SER A 323 6.25 -4.57 2.83
CA SER A 323 7.16 -5.71 2.65
C SER A 323 8.02 -5.97 3.89
N ALA A 324 8.14 -7.24 4.27
CA ALA A 324 8.99 -7.72 5.36
C ALA A 324 10.39 -8.05 4.83
N ILE A 325 11.38 -7.19 5.14
CA ILE A 325 12.77 -7.30 4.64
C ILE A 325 13.40 -8.67 4.90
N ARG A 326 13.03 -9.33 6.00
CA ARG A 326 13.58 -10.65 6.34
C ARG A 326 13.05 -11.77 5.44
N GLN A 327 11.80 -11.65 4.99
CA GLN A 327 11.17 -12.63 4.12
C GLN A 327 11.53 -12.38 2.65
N ASP A 328 11.84 -11.13 2.29
CA ASP A 328 12.33 -10.73 0.96
C ASP A 328 13.69 -10.02 1.05
N PRO A 329 14.77 -10.76 1.40
CA PRO A 329 16.10 -10.17 1.61
C PRO A 329 16.72 -9.60 0.33
N ASP A 330 16.32 -10.14 -0.83
CA ASP A 330 16.77 -9.72 -2.15
C ASP A 330 15.82 -8.68 -2.79
N ALA A 331 14.78 -8.26 -2.06
CA ALA A 331 13.77 -7.30 -2.50
C ALA A 331 13.11 -7.66 -3.85
N THR A 332 13.09 -8.95 -4.19
CA THR A 332 12.60 -9.48 -5.46
C THR A 332 11.09 -9.36 -5.52
N ALA A 333 10.39 -9.85 -4.49
CA ALA A 333 8.94 -9.79 -4.44
C ALA A 333 8.43 -8.34 -4.38
N LEU A 334 9.12 -7.48 -3.63
CA LEU A 334 8.82 -6.05 -3.60
C LEU A 334 9.01 -5.39 -4.98
N ALA A 335 10.08 -5.72 -5.70
CA ALA A 335 10.30 -5.17 -7.03
C ALA A 335 9.33 -5.73 -8.07
N ASP A 336 8.90 -7.00 -7.94
CA ASP A 336 7.85 -7.60 -8.78
C ASP A 336 6.53 -6.82 -8.63
N ILE A 337 6.09 -6.52 -7.41
CA ILE A 337 4.86 -5.75 -7.21
C ILE A 337 4.98 -4.30 -7.70
N HIS A 338 6.16 -3.66 -7.60
CA HIS A 338 6.38 -2.35 -8.22
C HIS A 338 6.31 -2.42 -9.76
N SER A 339 6.92 -3.46 -10.36
CA SER A 339 6.87 -3.68 -11.81
C SER A 339 5.44 -3.91 -12.31
N PHE A 340 4.70 -4.76 -11.61
CA PHE A 340 3.29 -5.01 -11.89
C PHE A 340 2.47 -3.70 -11.86
N LEU A 341 2.64 -2.87 -10.82
CA LEU A 341 1.94 -1.59 -10.68
C LEU A 341 2.40 -0.54 -11.70
N ALA A 342 3.66 -0.57 -12.13
CA ALA A 342 4.20 0.33 -13.13
C ALA A 342 3.69 -0.01 -14.54
N SER A 343 3.84 -1.27 -14.96
CA SER A 343 3.66 -1.68 -16.35
C SER A 343 2.21 -1.96 -16.73
N ARG A 344 1.39 -2.54 -15.82
CA ARG A 344 0.09 -3.20 -16.14
C ARG A 344 0.16 -4.24 -17.27
N GLN A 345 1.33 -4.52 -17.84
CA GLN A 345 1.51 -5.53 -18.88
C GLN A 345 1.61 -6.93 -18.26
N GLU A 346 2.12 -6.99 -17.03
CA GLU A 346 2.11 -8.21 -16.23
C GLU A 346 0.67 -8.58 -15.87
N ARG A 347 0.25 -9.75 -16.33
CA ARG A 347 -1.11 -10.26 -16.10
C ARG A 347 -1.25 -11.05 -14.81
N GLN A 348 -0.15 -11.44 -14.19
CA GLN A 348 -0.20 -12.24 -12.97
C GLN A 348 0.17 -11.35 -11.79
N LEU A 349 -0.71 -11.32 -10.80
CA LEU A 349 -0.42 -10.62 -9.56
C LEU A 349 0.62 -11.43 -8.76
N PRO A 350 1.73 -10.81 -8.31
CA PRO A 350 2.72 -11.51 -7.48
C PRO A 350 2.07 -12.09 -6.22
N SER A 351 2.49 -13.28 -5.78
CA SER A 351 1.84 -14.02 -4.67
C SER A 351 2.77 -14.31 -3.50
N ASP A 352 3.86 -13.57 -3.37
CA ASP A 352 4.88 -13.82 -2.37
C ASP A 352 4.41 -13.43 -0.95
N PRO A 353 4.63 -14.27 0.07
CA PRO A 353 4.19 -14.03 1.45
C PRO A 353 4.97 -12.92 2.18
N SER A 354 6.03 -12.38 1.58
CA SER A 354 6.79 -11.30 2.20
C SER A 354 6.07 -9.95 2.20
N TRP A 355 4.96 -9.81 1.46
CA TRP A 355 4.28 -8.54 1.30
C TRP A 355 2.76 -8.65 1.40
N PHE A 356 2.11 -7.54 1.75
CA PHE A 356 0.68 -7.35 1.55
C PHE A 356 0.44 -5.95 0.97
N GLY A 357 -0.72 -5.75 0.34
CA GLY A 357 -1.04 -4.43 -0.18
C GLY A 357 -2.53 -4.13 -0.25
N TYR A 358 -2.84 -2.85 -0.18
CA TYR A 358 -4.13 -2.29 -0.57
C TYR A 358 -4.07 -1.96 -2.04
N LEU A 359 -4.75 -2.75 -2.86
CA LEU A 359 -4.83 -2.53 -4.30
C LEU A 359 -6.29 -2.29 -4.69
N GLN A 360 -6.49 -1.40 -5.66
CA GLN A 360 -7.81 -1.16 -6.23
C GLN A 360 -8.08 -2.23 -7.30
N PRO A 361 -9.23 -2.94 -7.29
CA PRO A 361 -9.56 -3.91 -8.32
C PRO A 361 -9.47 -3.32 -9.74
N GLU A 362 -9.89 -2.07 -9.91
CA GLU A 362 -9.77 -1.32 -11.17
C GLU A 362 -8.33 -1.25 -11.70
N ALA A 363 -7.35 -1.16 -10.81
CA ALA A 363 -5.95 -1.05 -11.19
C ALA A 363 -5.35 -2.39 -11.62
N ILE A 364 -6.03 -3.50 -11.32
CA ILE A 364 -5.55 -4.86 -11.52
C ILE A 364 -6.55 -5.75 -12.28
N VAL A 365 -7.53 -5.14 -12.96
CA VAL A 365 -8.62 -5.85 -13.66
C VAL A 365 -8.08 -6.90 -14.63
N ASP A 366 -7.03 -6.58 -15.38
CA ASP A 366 -6.42 -7.51 -16.33
C ASP A 366 -5.88 -8.77 -15.63
N ALA A 367 -5.40 -8.63 -14.39
CA ALA A 367 -4.94 -9.76 -13.57
C ALA A 367 -6.09 -10.50 -12.88
N LEU A 368 -7.22 -9.83 -12.65
CA LEU A 368 -8.44 -10.49 -12.15
C LEU A 368 -9.11 -11.35 -13.22
N ASP A 369 -9.07 -10.89 -14.47
CA ASP A 369 -9.64 -11.58 -15.62
C ASP A 369 -8.70 -12.66 -16.19
N ALA A 370 -7.40 -12.61 -15.88
CA ALA A 370 -6.45 -13.63 -16.29
C ALA A 370 -6.89 -15.00 -15.73
N PRO A 371 -6.93 -16.06 -16.57
CA PRO A 371 -7.19 -17.40 -16.06
C PRO A 371 -6.11 -17.73 -15.03
N ALA A 372 -6.53 -18.28 -13.88
CA ALA A 372 -5.58 -18.79 -12.90
C ALA A 372 -4.62 -19.73 -13.64
N ALA A 373 -3.32 -19.47 -13.52
CA ALA A 373 -2.31 -20.33 -14.11
C ALA A 373 -2.62 -21.74 -13.64
N GLU A 374 -2.89 -22.65 -14.58
CA GLU A 374 -3.12 -24.04 -14.20
C GLU A 374 -1.88 -24.47 -13.41
N PRO A 375 -2.06 -25.01 -12.19
CA PRO A 375 -0.94 -25.35 -11.35
C PRO A 375 -0.10 -26.34 -12.13
N ASP A 376 1.09 -25.90 -12.57
CA ASP A 376 1.98 -26.63 -13.46
C ASP A 376 1.98 -28.11 -13.05
N GLU A 377 1.28 -28.97 -13.81
CA GLU A 377 1.18 -30.40 -13.52
C GLU A 377 2.54 -31.10 -13.68
N ALA A 378 3.58 -30.35 -14.09
CA ALA A 378 4.87 -30.86 -14.54
C ALA A 378 5.96 -30.99 -13.44
N GLY A 379 5.68 -30.71 -12.15
CA GLY A 379 6.77 -30.45 -11.20
C GLY A 379 6.88 -31.19 -9.87
N SER A 380 5.93 -32.02 -9.43
CA SER A 380 6.10 -32.74 -8.16
C SER A 380 5.32 -34.05 -8.10
N GLU A 381 6.02 -35.13 -8.43
CA GLU A 381 5.65 -36.48 -8.01
C GLU A 381 5.64 -36.55 -6.47
N ALA A 382 4.47 -36.36 -5.87
CA ALA A 382 4.12 -37.04 -4.63
C ALA A 382 3.32 -38.30 -5.03
N PRO A 383 3.96 -39.48 -5.14
CA PRO A 383 3.23 -40.70 -5.42
C PRO A 383 2.49 -41.15 -4.16
N LEU A 384 1.32 -41.75 -4.37
CA LEU A 384 0.47 -42.46 -3.40
C LEU A 384 -0.50 -41.59 -2.59
N LEU A 385 -1.64 -41.22 -3.20
CA LEU A 385 -3.00 -41.39 -2.64
C LEU A 385 -4.07 -40.66 -3.48
N ARG A 386 -4.13 -40.91 -4.80
CA ARG A 386 -5.23 -40.38 -5.66
C ARG A 386 -5.93 -41.45 -6.51
N ALA A 387 -5.99 -42.69 -6.03
CA ALA A 387 -6.63 -43.81 -6.75
C ALA A 387 -7.91 -44.35 -6.12
N ILE A 388 -8.55 -43.67 -5.16
CA ILE A 388 -9.78 -44.17 -4.55
C ILE A 388 -10.82 -43.04 -4.49
N LEU A 389 -11.90 -43.20 -5.30
CA LEU A 389 -13.18 -42.45 -5.36
C LEU A 389 -13.14 -41.14 -6.20
N LEU A 390 -14.00 -40.85 -7.20
CA LEU A 390 -15.29 -41.34 -7.70
C LEU A 390 -15.42 -41.01 -9.21
N PRO A 391 -16.12 -41.80 -10.02
CA PRO A 391 -16.56 -41.39 -11.36
C PRO A 391 -17.83 -40.53 -11.26
N GLY A 392 -17.81 -39.33 -11.84
CA GLY A 392 -19.06 -38.64 -12.24
C GLY A 392 -19.35 -37.25 -11.69
N VAL A 393 -18.35 -36.44 -11.31
CA VAL A 393 -18.60 -34.99 -11.16
C VAL A 393 -18.39 -34.34 -12.54
N PRO A 394 -19.44 -33.89 -13.24
CA PRO A 394 -19.27 -33.12 -14.45
C PRO A 394 -18.46 -31.86 -14.11
N ALA A 395 -17.41 -31.58 -14.88
CA ALA A 395 -16.69 -30.32 -14.80
C ALA A 395 -17.71 -29.20 -14.97
N ALA A 396 -18.06 -28.52 -13.88
CA ALA A 396 -18.90 -27.35 -13.92
C ALA A 396 -18.12 -26.29 -14.70
N SER A 397 -18.46 -26.13 -15.98
CA SER A 397 -18.07 -24.95 -16.74
C SER A 397 -18.73 -23.76 -16.05
N ALA A 398 -18.04 -23.19 -15.07
CA ALA A 398 -18.38 -21.91 -14.48
C ALA A 398 -18.32 -20.89 -15.61
N SER A 399 -19.47 -20.68 -16.25
CA SER A 399 -19.65 -19.64 -17.26
C SER A 399 -19.53 -18.32 -16.50
N ARG A 400 -18.31 -17.77 -16.43
CA ARG A 400 -18.10 -16.39 -15.99
C ARG A 400 -18.86 -15.51 -16.97
N MET A 401 -20.03 -15.04 -16.55
CA MET A 401 -20.73 -14.01 -17.32
C MET A 401 -19.77 -12.83 -17.47
N PRO A 402 -19.54 -12.32 -18.70
CA PRO A 402 -18.73 -11.12 -18.88
C PRO A 402 -19.29 -10.04 -17.97
N LEU A 403 -18.44 -9.50 -17.09
CA LEU A 403 -18.84 -8.40 -16.22
C LEU A 403 -19.37 -7.29 -17.12
N PRO A 404 -20.57 -6.74 -16.85
CA PRO A 404 -21.04 -5.59 -17.61
C PRO A 404 -19.97 -4.50 -17.48
N SER A 405 -19.39 -4.09 -18.61
CA SER A 405 -18.42 -2.99 -18.68
C SER A 405 -19.12 -1.68 -18.37
N THR A 406 -19.57 -1.49 -17.13
CA THR A 406 -19.90 -0.18 -16.59
C THR A 406 -18.58 0.49 -16.26
N SER A 407 -17.87 0.92 -17.30
CA SER A 407 -16.83 1.92 -17.15
C SER A 407 -17.48 3.12 -16.48
N LEU A 408 -17.07 3.42 -15.24
CA LEU A 408 -17.26 4.77 -14.71
C LEU A 408 -16.78 5.72 -15.80
N PRO A 409 -17.49 6.84 -16.08
CA PRO A 409 -17.01 7.80 -17.05
C PRO A 409 -15.55 8.10 -16.70
N GLU A 410 -14.63 7.74 -17.60
CA GLU A 410 -13.23 8.09 -17.38
C GLU A 410 -13.21 9.59 -17.12
N PRO A 411 -12.59 10.05 -16.03
CA PRO A 411 -12.56 11.46 -15.73
C PRO A 411 -11.98 12.17 -16.95
N ALA A 412 -12.80 13.02 -17.58
CA ALA A 412 -12.44 13.67 -18.84
C ALA A 412 -11.08 14.37 -18.69
N GLY A 413 -10.02 13.76 -19.24
CA GLY A 413 -8.65 14.27 -19.15
C GLY A 413 -7.58 13.35 -18.53
N SER A 414 -7.91 12.13 -18.07
CA SER A 414 -6.90 11.17 -17.58
C SER A 414 -5.84 10.77 -18.61
N GLY A 415 -6.17 10.81 -19.91
CA GLY A 415 -5.25 10.45 -20.99
C GLY A 415 -4.11 11.43 -21.27
N SER A 416 -4.10 12.64 -20.67
CA SER A 416 -3.11 13.67 -21.03
C SER A 416 -1.71 13.46 -20.41
N TYR A 417 -1.59 12.76 -19.29
CA TYR A 417 -0.32 12.64 -18.58
C TYR A 417 0.58 11.52 -19.10
N GLU A 418 0.03 10.44 -19.66
CA GLU A 418 0.80 9.27 -20.10
C GLU A 418 1.69 9.57 -21.32
N GLU A 419 1.36 10.62 -22.07
CA GLU A 419 2.16 11.06 -23.22
C GLU A 419 3.34 11.94 -22.82
N LEU A 420 3.27 12.58 -21.66
CA LEU A 420 4.35 13.42 -21.16
C LEU A 420 5.54 12.57 -20.75
N VAL A 421 6.74 12.98 -21.16
CA VAL A 421 7.98 12.35 -20.69
C VAL A 421 8.09 12.48 -19.17
N GLU A 422 7.79 13.68 -18.67
CA GLU A 422 7.89 14.02 -17.26
C GLU A 422 6.71 14.91 -16.85
N VAL A 423 6.15 14.66 -15.66
CA VAL A 423 5.08 15.46 -15.07
C VAL A 423 5.67 16.35 -13.98
N PRO A 424 5.45 17.68 -14.04
CA PRO A 424 5.85 18.56 -12.95
C PRO A 424 5.17 18.16 -11.63
N ARG A 425 5.93 18.23 -10.54
CA ARG A 425 5.47 17.87 -9.18
C ARG A 425 4.20 18.60 -8.79
N TRP A 426 4.10 19.91 -9.06
CA TRP A 426 2.92 20.70 -8.71
C TRP A 426 1.64 20.19 -9.42
N ALA A 427 1.76 19.70 -10.66
CA ALA A 427 0.64 19.16 -11.42
C ALA A 427 0.20 17.80 -10.89
N ALA A 428 1.19 16.94 -10.56
CA ALA A 428 0.95 15.67 -9.92
C ALA A 428 0.28 15.82 -8.55
N SER A 429 0.79 16.72 -7.70
CA SER A 429 0.20 17.03 -6.39
C SER A 429 -1.20 17.62 -6.48
N ALA A 430 -1.44 18.55 -7.43
CA ALA A 430 -2.77 19.11 -7.64
C ALA A 430 -3.78 18.03 -8.06
N SER A 431 -3.35 17.11 -8.93
CA SER A 431 -4.18 15.97 -9.35
C SER A 431 -4.53 15.07 -8.16
N ARG A 432 -3.54 14.72 -7.32
CA ARG A 432 -3.77 13.94 -6.10
C ARG A 432 -4.73 14.62 -5.13
N PHE A 433 -4.59 15.94 -4.97
CA PHE A 433 -5.50 16.72 -4.14
C PHE A 433 -6.94 16.66 -4.66
N ILE A 434 -7.14 16.83 -5.97
CA ILE A 434 -8.47 16.75 -6.58
C ILE A 434 -9.08 15.37 -6.35
N GLU A 435 -8.32 14.30 -6.61
CA GLU A 435 -8.78 12.92 -6.49
C GLU A 435 -9.18 12.58 -5.04
N THR A 436 -8.35 12.96 -4.07
CA THR A 436 -8.66 12.82 -2.65
C THR A 436 -9.96 13.54 -2.29
N ARG A 437 -10.14 14.79 -2.73
CA ARG A 437 -11.36 15.57 -2.42
C ARG A 437 -12.60 15.00 -3.10
N GLN A 438 -12.49 14.53 -4.34
CA GLN A 438 -13.60 13.87 -5.03
C GLN A 438 -14.01 12.58 -4.31
N ALA A 439 -13.04 11.77 -3.87
CA ALA A 439 -13.32 10.57 -3.09
C ALA A 439 -14.01 10.89 -1.76
N GLU A 440 -13.55 11.93 -1.04
CA GLU A 440 -14.22 12.42 0.17
C GLU A 440 -15.67 12.87 -0.10
N MET A 441 -15.91 13.61 -1.18
CA MET A 441 -17.25 14.07 -1.54
C MET A 441 -18.18 12.89 -1.84
N ILE A 442 -17.75 11.91 -2.63
CA ILE A 442 -18.56 10.73 -2.95
C ILE A 442 -18.86 9.92 -1.68
N SER A 443 -17.92 9.85 -0.73
CA SER A 443 -18.14 9.18 0.55
C SER A 443 -19.16 9.90 1.44
N ARG A 444 -19.29 11.24 1.33
CA ARG A 444 -20.26 12.04 2.09
C ARG A 444 -21.66 12.00 1.48
N ALA A 445 -21.75 11.96 0.14
CA ALA A 445 -23.02 11.95 -0.57
C ALA A 445 -23.93 10.75 -0.26
N SER A 446 -23.39 9.70 0.37
CA SER A 446 -24.20 8.59 0.88
C SER A 446 -24.90 8.86 2.22
N SER A 447 -24.66 9.99 2.88
CA SER A 447 -25.29 10.39 4.14
C SER A 447 -26.44 11.37 3.89
N GLU A 448 -27.49 11.40 4.73
CA GLU A 448 -28.62 12.33 4.56
C GLU A 448 -28.13 13.79 4.54
N GLU A 449 -28.20 14.44 3.37
CA GLU A 449 -27.66 15.78 3.15
C GLU A 449 -28.65 16.88 3.57
N THR A 450 -28.12 17.90 4.24
CA THR A 450 -28.83 19.17 4.41
C THR A 450 -28.60 20.07 3.18
N PRO A 451 -29.52 21.02 2.86
CA PRO A 451 -29.32 21.96 1.76
C PRO A 451 -28.01 22.76 1.84
N ALA A 452 -27.51 23.03 3.06
CA ALA A 452 -26.23 23.68 3.27
C ALA A 452 -25.03 22.80 2.86
N SER A 453 -25.11 21.48 3.07
CA SER A 453 -24.10 20.52 2.60
C SER A 453 -24.04 20.52 1.08
N GLN A 454 -25.20 20.50 0.42
CA GLN A 454 -25.30 20.51 -1.05
C GLN A 454 -24.68 21.76 -1.68
N ALA A 455 -24.95 22.94 -1.11
CA ALA A 455 -24.34 24.18 -1.59
C ALA A 455 -22.81 24.17 -1.42
N HIS A 456 -22.31 23.65 -0.29
CA HIS A 456 -20.88 23.52 -0.04
C HIS A 456 -20.21 22.51 -0.98
N GLU A 457 -20.85 21.37 -1.23
CA GLU A 457 -20.37 20.34 -2.15
C GLU A 457 -20.37 20.82 -3.59
N SER A 458 -21.41 21.54 -4.04
CA SER A 458 -21.44 22.15 -5.37
C SER A 458 -20.32 23.18 -5.55
N ALA A 459 -20.10 24.05 -4.56
CA ALA A 459 -19.00 25.01 -4.59
C ALA A 459 -17.62 24.34 -4.58
N THR A 460 -17.46 23.26 -3.81
CA THR A 460 -16.23 22.46 -3.78
C THR A 460 -15.99 21.77 -5.12
N SER A 461 -17.03 21.17 -5.72
CA SER A 461 -16.96 20.54 -7.04
C SER A 461 -16.49 21.52 -8.12
N GLN A 462 -17.07 22.71 -8.13
CA GLN A 462 -16.68 23.77 -9.08
C GLN A 462 -15.22 24.19 -8.88
N ALA A 463 -14.79 24.41 -7.63
CA ALA A 463 -13.40 24.78 -7.34
C ALA A 463 -12.41 23.69 -7.78
N LEU A 464 -12.75 22.41 -7.60
CA LEU A 464 -11.92 21.29 -8.08
C LEU A 464 -11.85 21.25 -9.61
N ALA A 465 -12.97 21.49 -10.30
CA ALA A 465 -13.00 21.57 -11.76
C ALA A 465 -12.15 22.75 -12.29
N ASP A 466 -12.19 23.90 -11.60
CA ASP A 466 -11.36 25.06 -11.95
C ASP A 466 -9.86 24.76 -11.79
N ILE A 467 -9.47 24.11 -10.68
CA ILE A 467 -8.08 23.65 -10.49
C ILE A 467 -7.70 22.68 -11.60
N GLN A 468 -8.53 21.68 -11.91
CA GLN A 468 -8.25 20.71 -12.96
C GLN A 468 -8.04 21.38 -14.32
N SER A 469 -8.90 22.34 -14.67
CA SER A 469 -8.78 23.12 -15.90
C SER A 469 -7.48 23.93 -15.94
N LEU A 470 -7.07 24.53 -14.82
CA LEU A 470 -5.80 25.26 -14.73
C LEU A 470 -4.60 24.34 -14.91
N VAL A 471 -4.61 23.14 -14.33
CA VAL A 471 -3.54 22.16 -14.51
C VAL A 471 -3.45 21.74 -15.99
N GLN A 472 -4.57 21.39 -16.62
CA GLN A 472 -4.62 21.00 -18.03
C GLN A 472 -4.15 22.11 -18.96
N GLN A 473 -4.55 23.36 -18.71
CA GLN A 473 -4.13 24.51 -19.51
C GLN A 473 -2.61 24.73 -19.49
N HIS A 474 -1.98 24.55 -18.33
CA HIS A 474 -0.52 24.73 -18.19
C HIS A 474 0.26 23.57 -18.78
N LEU A 475 -0.28 22.34 -18.76
CA LEU A 475 0.37 21.18 -19.36
C LEU A 475 0.23 21.13 -20.88
N GLY A 476 -0.91 21.56 -21.44
CA GLY A 476 -1.13 21.59 -22.89
C GLY A 476 -0.40 22.73 -23.62
N GLY A 477 0.24 23.65 -22.86
CA GLY A 477 1.08 24.72 -23.40
C GLY A 477 2.58 24.37 -23.48
N VAL A 478 2.97 23.18 -23.01
CA VAL A 478 4.34 22.63 -23.07
C VAL A 478 4.42 21.65 -24.23
#